data_AF-A0A0G1UVI4-F1
#
_entry.id   AF-A0A0G1UVI4-F1
#
_cell.length_a   1.000
_cell.length_b   1.000
_cell.length_c   1.000
_cell.angle_alpha   90.00
_cell.angle_beta   90.00
_cell.angle_gamma   90.00
#
_symmetry.space_group_name_H-M   'P 1'
#
loop_
_entity.id
_entity.type
_entity.pdbx_description
1 polymer ?
#
loop_
_entity_poly.entity_id
_entity_poly.type
_entity_poly.pdbx_seq_one_letter_code
_entity_poly.pdbx_strand_id
1 'polypeptide(L)'
;MNPPDFTYDDDVHIYKLGGKKLWGVTEVLDQCGLISEFAKSETAALRGSLVHRACHFLLLGKLDWSSVDPRILGYVLAYQKFLEENPVEPVEVEACHYHGDYLYAGTLDALVKHQKLGLFLYDLKTGSPAKYHAIQTAAYAGFFPGLIKRATLFLSDDERYNLRFHNDRSDWPDFISCLNVVRLREAA
;
A
#
# COMPACT_ATOMS: atom_id res chain seq x y z
N MET A 1 24.03 15.36 -10.56
CA MET A 1 22.99 15.95 -9.69
C MET A 1 22.95 15.11 -8.44
N ASN A 2 22.93 15.71 -7.25
CA ASN A 2 22.67 14.95 -6.03
C ASN A 2 21.27 14.34 -6.14
N PRO A 3 21.06 13.11 -5.63
CA PRO A 3 19.72 12.58 -5.53
C PRO A 3 18.85 13.57 -4.75
N PRO A 4 17.60 13.77 -5.16
CA PRO A 4 16.70 14.66 -4.45
C PRO A 4 16.50 14.18 -3.01
N ASP A 5 16.46 15.15 -2.08
CA ASP A 5 16.34 14.92 -0.64
C ASP A 5 14.91 14.49 -0.28
N PHE A 6 14.64 13.19 -0.37
CA PHE A 6 13.35 12.58 -0.02
C PHE A 6 13.44 11.88 1.34
N THR A 7 12.51 12.22 2.24
CA THR A 7 12.43 11.65 3.59
C THR A 7 11.00 11.27 3.95
N TYR A 8 10.84 10.20 4.72
CA TYR A 8 9.59 9.80 5.35
C TYR A 8 9.78 9.78 6.87
N ASP A 9 8.84 10.38 7.59
CA ASP A 9 8.76 10.38 9.05
C ASP A 9 7.60 9.48 9.47
N ASP A 10 7.93 8.30 10.02
CA ASP A 10 6.95 7.26 10.37
C ASP A 10 6.11 7.64 11.59
N ASP A 11 6.67 8.40 12.54
CA ASP A 11 5.99 8.79 13.79
C ASP A 11 4.79 9.71 13.51
N VAL A 12 4.91 10.58 12.50
CA VAL A 12 3.85 11.51 12.09
C VAL A 12 3.27 11.23 10.71
N HIS A 13 3.72 10.16 10.04
CA HIS A 13 3.31 9.75 8.69
C HIS A 13 3.43 10.86 7.64
N ILE A 14 4.58 11.55 7.58
CA ILE A 14 4.81 12.69 6.67
C ILE A 14 5.92 12.38 5.66
N TYR A 15 5.62 12.61 4.38
CA TYR A 15 6.60 12.57 3.30
C TYR A 15 7.10 13.98 2.97
N LYS A 16 8.41 14.15 2.74
CA LYS A 16 9.02 15.43 2.33
C LYS A 16 9.98 15.25 1.16
N LEU A 17 10.02 16.24 0.27
CA LEU A 17 10.98 16.35 -0.83
C LEU A 17 11.59 17.75 -0.84
N GLY A 18 12.91 17.84 -0.60
CA GLY A 18 13.62 19.11 -0.43
C GLY A 18 12.99 19.98 0.67
N GLY A 19 12.60 19.35 1.78
CA GLY A 19 11.94 20.00 2.92
C GLY A 19 10.45 20.32 2.73
N LYS A 20 9.88 20.18 1.53
CA LYS A 20 8.45 20.43 1.27
C LYS A 20 7.63 19.17 1.51
N LYS A 21 6.50 19.28 2.22
CA LYS A 21 5.55 18.18 2.40
C LYS A 21 5.01 17.72 1.04
N LEU A 22 4.91 16.41 0.86
CA LEU A 22 4.18 15.79 -0.25
C LEU A 22 2.89 15.17 0.28
N TRP A 23 1.85 15.18 -0.57
CA TRP A 23 0.61 14.47 -0.29
C TRP A 23 0.84 12.95 -0.37
N GLY A 24 0.43 12.22 0.67
CA GLY A 24 0.43 10.76 0.67
C GLY A 24 -0.69 10.18 -0.20
N VAL A 25 -0.49 9.03 -0.84
CA VAL A 25 -1.55 8.36 -1.63
C VAL A 25 -2.84 8.15 -0.82
N THR A 26 -2.73 7.60 0.39
CA THR A 26 -3.87 7.38 1.28
C THR A 26 -4.50 8.67 1.76
N GLU A 27 -3.68 9.69 2.06
CA GLU A 27 -4.13 11.04 2.42
C GLU A 27 -4.97 11.67 1.31
N VAL A 28 -4.52 11.59 0.05
CA VAL A 28 -5.27 12.08 -1.12
C VAL A 28 -6.64 11.41 -1.24
N LEU A 29 -6.69 10.08 -1.11
CA LEU A 29 -7.93 9.32 -1.24
C LEU A 29 -8.90 9.62 -0.09
N ASP A 30 -8.40 9.82 1.13
CA ASP A 30 -9.21 10.21 2.28
C ASP A 30 -9.78 11.62 2.12
N GLN A 31 -8.97 12.60 1.70
CA GLN A 31 -9.43 13.98 1.47
C GLN A 31 -10.52 14.06 0.39
N CYS A 32 -10.57 13.09 -0.53
CA CYS A 32 -11.64 12.95 -1.53
C CYS A 32 -12.86 12.15 -1.02
N GLY A 33 -12.89 11.73 0.24
CA GLY A 33 -14.00 11.01 0.86
C GLY A 33 -14.14 9.56 0.39
N LEU A 34 -13.07 8.97 -0.17
CA LEU A 34 -13.12 7.60 -0.68
C LEU A 34 -12.83 6.54 0.39
N ILE A 35 -12.19 6.93 1.49
CA ILE A 35 -11.90 6.05 2.62
C ILE A 35 -13.01 6.17 3.66
N SER A 36 -13.66 5.04 3.97
CA SER A 36 -14.76 4.99 4.96
C SER A 36 -14.27 5.32 6.38
N GLU A 37 -15.13 5.94 7.20
CA GLU A 37 -14.85 6.16 8.63
C GLU A 37 -14.50 4.89 9.41
N PHE A 38 -15.13 3.75 9.07
CA PHE A 38 -14.81 2.47 9.72
C PHE A 38 -13.32 2.09 9.54
N ALA A 39 -12.80 2.26 8.32
CA ALA A 39 -11.38 2.00 8.02
C ALA A 39 -10.43 2.95 8.76
N LYS A 40 -10.92 4.11 9.19
CA LYS A 40 -10.19 5.12 9.95
C LYS A 40 -10.33 4.98 11.47
N SER A 41 -11.18 4.07 11.94
CA SER A 41 -11.30 3.81 13.37
C SER A 41 -9.96 3.35 13.93
N GLU A 42 -9.61 3.84 15.12
CA GLU A 42 -8.32 3.54 15.77
C GLU A 42 -8.06 2.04 15.85
N THR A 43 -9.09 1.25 16.22
CA THR A 43 -9.01 -0.20 16.27
C THR A 43 -8.71 -0.84 14.91
N ALA A 44 -9.37 -0.38 13.84
CA ALA A 44 -9.16 -0.94 12.50
C ALA A 44 -7.78 -0.55 11.96
N ALA A 45 -7.37 0.71 12.17
CA ALA A 45 -6.06 1.23 11.77
C ALA A 45 -4.93 0.49 12.50
N LEU A 46 -5.00 0.37 13.83
CA LEU A 46 -4.02 -0.35 14.63
C LEU A 46 -3.90 -1.82 14.21
N ARG A 47 -5.02 -2.52 14.01
CA ARG A 47 -5.01 -3.90 13.51
C ARG A 47 -4.32 -3.97 12.16
N GLY A 48 -4.67 -3.08 11.22
CA GLY A 48 -4.05 -3.00 9.90
C GLY A 48 -2.53 -2.86 9.99
N SER A 49 -2.05 -1.87 10.76
CA SER A 49 -0.62 -1.62 10.95
C SER A 49 0.13 -2.83 11.54
N LEU A 50 -0.46 -3.52 12.54
CA LEU A 50 0.15 -4.72 13.12
C LEU A 50 0.19 -5.88 12.12
N VAL A 51 -0.87 -6.08 11.34
CA VAL A 51 -0.91 -7.11 10.28
C VAL A 51 0.12 -6.82 9.19
N HIS A 52 0.18 -5.59 8.68
CA HIS A 52 1.16 -5.20 7.64
C HIS A 52 2.59 -5.43 8.13
N ARG A 53 2.91 -4.98 9.36
CA ARG A 53 4.23 -5.18 9.96
C ARG A 53 4.60 -6.67 10.10
N ALA A 54 3.67 -7.51 10.56
CA ALA A 54 3.91 -8.95 10.65
C ALA A 54 4.11 -9.58 9.25
N CYS A 55 3.30 -9.17 8.27
CA CYS A 55 3.42 -9.63 6.88
C CYS A 55 4.75 -9.19 6.24
N HIS A 56 5.19 -7.96 6.48
CA HIS A 56 6.50 -7.45 6.04
C HIS A 56 7.62 -8.37 6.54
N PHE A 57 7.67 -8.64 7.84
CA PHE A 57 8.70 -9.53 8.39
C PHE A 57 8.54 -10.97 7.89
N LEU A 58 7.32 -11.46 7.66
CA LEU A 58 7.09 -12.80 7.13
C LEU A 58 7.61 -12.94 5.69
N LEU A 59 7.30 -11.97 4.82
CA LEU A 59 7.79 -11.95 3.43
C LEU A 59 9.32 -11.92 3.36
N LEU A 60 9.97 -11.24 4.29
CA LEU A 60 11.42 -11.19 4.39
C LEU A 60 12.05 -12.41 5.08
N GLY A 61 11.25 -13.38 5.54
CA GLY A 61 11.74 -14.55 6.29
C GLY A 61 12.31 -14.21 7.67
N LYS A 62 11.85 -13.10 8.27
CA LYS A 62 12.36 -12.52 9.53
C LYS A 62 11.32 -12.45 10.65
N LEU A 63 10.12 -12.97 10.45
CA LEU A 63 9.06 -12.91 11.45
C LEU A 63 9.41 -13.79 12.66
N ASP A 64 9.42 -13.18 13.86
CA ASP A 64 9.37 -13.91 15.12
C ASP A 64 7.90 -14.22 15.46
N TRP A 65 7.50 -15.47 15.24
CA TRP A 65 6.15 -15.95 15.50
C TRP A 65 5.71 -15.81 16.96
N SER A 66 6.65 -15.83 17.91
CA SER A 66 6.32 -15.68 19.33
C SER A 66 5.91 -14.25 19.69
N SER A 67 6.24 -13.27 18.85
CA SER A 67 5.86 -11.86 19.00
C SER A 67 4.50 -11.52 18.38
N VAL A 68 3.89 -12.44 17.61
CA VAL A 68 2.63 -12.18 16.92
C VAL A 68 1.47 -12.19 17.91
N ASP A 69 0.73 -11.08 17.98
CA ASP A 69 -0.46 -10.98 18.82
C ASP A 69 -1.53 -12.00 18.35
N PRO A 70 -2.09 -12.82 19.25
CA PRO A 70 -3.13 -13.80 18.90
C PRO A 70 -4.34 -13.20 18.17
N ARG A 71 -4.65 -11.91 18.40
CA ARG A 71 -5.75 -11.20 17.75
C ARG A 71 -5.52 -10.95 16.25
N ILE A 72 -4.28 -10.99 15.78
CA ILE A 72 -3.94 -10.82 14.36
C ILE A 72 -3.49 -12.11 13.68
N LEU A 73 -3.29 -13.19 14.44
CA LEU A 73 -2.67 -14.42 13.98
C LEU A 73 -3.36 -14.99 12.72
N GLY A 74 -4.70 -15.00 12.69
CA GLY A 74 -5.46 -15.50 11.53
C GLY A 74 -5.15 -14.76 10.22
N TYR A 75 -4.92 -13.44 10.29
CA TYR A 75 -4.52 -12.66 9.11
C TYR A 75 -3.10 -12.98 8.66
N VAL A 76 -2.18 -13.17 9.61
CA VAL A 76 -0.78 -13.51 9.31
C VAL A 76 -0.70 -14.92 8.70
N LEU A 77 -1.48 -15.86 9.20
CA LEU A 77 -1.62 -17.20 8.61
C LEU A 77 -2.27 -17.17 7.22
N ALA A 78 -3.26 -16.29 6.99
CA ALA A 78 -3.80 -16.07 5.66
C ALA A 78 -2.72 -15.59 4.67
N TYR A 79 -1.82 -14.72 5.12
CA TYR A 79 -0.70 -14.24 4.31
C TYR A 79 0.38 -15.31 4.10
N GLN A 80 0.70 -16.10 5.12
CA GLN A 80 1.58 -17.27 4.99
C GLN A 80 1.06 -18.22 3.90
N LYS A 81 -0.23 -18.56 3.95
CA LYS A 81 -0.88 -19.41 2.95
C LYS A 81 -0.78 -18.83 1.54
N PHE A 82 -0.95 -17.52 1.39
CA PHE A 82 -0.75 -16.85 0.10
C PHE A 82 0.68 -17.07 -0.44
N LEU A 83 1.72 -16.91 0.40
CA LEU A 83 3.12 -17.09 0.00
C LEU A 83 3.46 -18.55 -0.35
N GLU A 84 2.88 -19.51 0.37
CA GLU A 84 3.04 -20.95 0.08
C GLU A 84 2.40 -21.34 -1.26
N GLU A 85 1.22 -20.81 -1.57
CA GLU A 85 0.51 -21.08 -2.81
C GLU A 85 1.04 -20.24 -4.00
N ASN A 86 1.66 -19.09 -3.72
CA ASN A 86 2.19 -18.15 -4.71
C ASN A 86 3.62 -17.75 -4.35
N PRO A 87 4.63 -18.59 -4.64
CA PRO A 87 6.02 -18.26 -4.35
C PRO A 87 6.46 -16.98 -5.07
N VAL A 88 6.86 -15.99 -4.29
CA VAL A 88 7.30 -14.67 -4.77
C VAL A 88 8.65 -14.30 -4.18
N GLU A 89 9.45 -13.58 -4.95
CA GLU A 89 10.71 -12.98 -4.51
C GLU A 89 10.49 -11.50 -4.19
N PRO A 90 10.80 -11.02 -2.96
CA PRO A 90 10.64 -9.62 -2.62
C PRO A 90 11.62 -8.75 -3.43
N VAL A 91 11.09 -7.68 -4.03
CA VAL A 91 11.89 -6.63 -4.70
C VAL A 91 11.97 -5.41 -3.79
N GLU A 92 10.81 -4.93 -3.35
CA GLU A 92 10.68 -3.84 -2.37
C GLU A 92 9.50 -4.14 -1.44
N VAL A 93 9.64 -3.88 -0.15
CA VAL A 93 8.62 -4.19 0.87
C VAL A 93 8.60 -3.06 1.90
N GLU A 94 7.42 -2.50 2.21
CA GLU A 94 7.26 -1.29 3.03
C GLU A 94 8.15 -0.13 2.51
N ALA A 95 8.20 0.04 1.19
CA ALA A 95 9.11 0.99 0.55
C ALA A 95 8.42 2.34 0.28
N CYS A 96 9.07 3.41 0.73
CA CYS A 96 8.63 4.78 0.50
C CYS A 96 9.12 5.29 -0.86
N HIS A 97 8.20 5.85 -1.65
CA HIS A 97 8.50 6.45 -2.95
C HIS A 97 7.80 7.80 -3.11
N TYR A 98 8.27 8.56 -4.09
CA TYR A 98 7.59 9.75 -4.59
C TYR A 98 7.57 9.77 -6.11
N HIS A 99 6.56 10.44 -6.68
CA HIS A 99 6.51 10.72 -8.10
C HIS A 99 7.09 12.11 -8.39
N GLY A 100 8.15 12.19 -9.20
CA GLY A 100 8.86 13.45 -9.49
C GLY A 100 8.01 14.52 -10.15
N ASP A 101 7.25 14.17 -11.19
CA ASP A 101 6.42 15.16 -11.91
C ASP A 101 5.12 15.51 -11.20
N TYR A 102 4.41 14.49 -10.69
CA TYR A 102 3.15 14.68 -10.01
C TYR A 102 3.30 15.02 -8.53
N LEU A 103 4.50 15.04 -7.93
CA LEU A 103 4.79 15.48 -6.56
C LEU A 103 3.82 14.94 -5.49
N TYR A 104 3.61 13.63 -5.48
CA TYR A 104 2.96 12.89 -4.38
C TYR A 104 3.87 11.76 -3.93
N ALA A 105 3.59 11.18 -2.77
CA ALA A 105 4.39 10.11 -2.19
C ALA A 105 3.51 9.01 -1.60
N GLY A 106 4.13 7.88 -1.26
CA GLY A 106 3.44 6.79 -0.59
C GLY A 106 4.38 5.67 -0.19
N THR A 107 3.90 4.85 0.74
CA THR A 107 4.54 3.60 1.13
C THR A 107 3.75 2.45 0.52
N LEU A 108 4.44 1.61 -0.26
CA LEU A 108 3.87 0.41 -0.84
C LEU A 108 4.14 -0.79 0.07
N ASP A 109 3.16 -1.68 0.23
CA ASP A 109 3.32 -2.87 1.05
C ASP A 109 4.31 -3.84 0.41
N ALA A 110 4.11 -4.20 -0.86
CA ALA A 110 5.00 -5.12 -1.56
C ALA A 110 5.03 -4.95 -3.08
N LEU A 111 6.25 -4.84 -3.61
CA LEU A 111 6.61 -5.11 -5.00
C LEU A 111 7.41 -6.40 -5.04
N VAL A 112 6.94 -7.38 -5.81
CA VAL A 112 7.54 -8.71 -5.85
C VAL A 112 7.68 -9.23 -7.26
N LYS A 113 8.57 -10.20 -7.44
CA LYS A 113 8.73 -10.96 -8.67
C LYS A 113 8.10 -12.34 -8.52
N HIS A 114 7.18 -12.67 -9.42
CA HIS A 114 6.53 -13.98 -9.48
C HIS A 114 6.89 -14.69 -10.79
N GLN A 115 7.17 -15.99 -10.74
CA GLN A 115 7.66 -16.75 -11.90
C GLN A 115 6.75 -16.65 -13.14
N LYS A 116 5.42 -16.71 -12.94
CA LYS A 116 4.45 -16.66 -14.06
C LYS A 116 3.95 -15.26 -14.36
N LEU A 117 3.92 -14.37 -13.37
CA LEU A 117 3.30 -13.05 -13.52
C LEU A 117 4.32 -11.97 -13.89
N GLY A 118 5.62 -12.20 -13.62
CA GLY A 118 6.64 -11.18 -13.70
C GLY A 118 6.62 -10.29 -12.47
N LEU A 119 6.97 -9.01 -12.65
CA LEU A 119 6.92 -8.00 -11.60
C LEU A 119 5.46 -7.63 -11.28
N PHE A 120 5.13 -7.61 -10.00
CA PHE A 120 3.77 -7.47 -9.51
C PHE A 120 3.75 -6.72 -8.17
N LEU A 121 2.91 -5.70 -8.08
CA LEU A 121 2.67 -4.91 -6.87
C LEU A 121 1.35 -5.33 -6.25
N TYR A 122 1.35 -5.54 -4.94
CA TYR A 122 0.11 -5.71 -4.19
C TYR A 122 0.10 -4.91 -2.90
N ASP A 123 -1.11 -4.51 -2.52
CA ASP A 123 -1.41 -3.80 -1.28
C ASP A 123 -2.28 -4.72 -0.40
N LEU A 124 -1.92 -4.84 0.87
CA LEU A 124 -2.55 -5.67 1.88
C LEU A 124 -3.77 -4.94 2.46
N LYS A 125 -4.85 -5.68 2.72
CA LYS A 125 -6.05 -5.15 3.39
C LYS A 125 -6.67 -6.19 4.30
N THR A 126 -7.03 -5.81 5.53
CA THR A 126 -7.77 -6.67 6.47
C THR A 126 -9.29 -6.41 6.46
N GLY A 127 -9.75 -5.55 5.55
CA GLY A 127 -11.14 -5.07 5.49
C GLY A 127 -11.85 -5.47 4.20
N SER A 128 -13.11 -5.04 4.07
CA SER A 128 -13.88 -5.32 2.86
C SER A 128 -13.33 -4.59 1.63
N PRO A 129 -13.43 -5.18 0.44
CA PRO A 129 -13.04 -4.53 -0.81
C PRO A 129 -13.75 -3.20 -1.04
N ALA A 130 -12.99 -2.18 -1.47
CA ALA A 130 -13.48 -0.85 -1.80
C ALA A 130 -12.85 -0.37 -3.12
N LYS A 131 -13.57 0.48 -3.86
CA LYS A 131 -13.11 0.96 -5.19
C LYS A 131 -11.74 1.66 -5.11
N TYR A 132 -11.47 2.39 -4.02
CA TYR A 132 -10.22 3.13 -3.86
C TYR A 132 -8.98 2.23 -3.77
N HIS A 133 -9.10 0.93 -3.48
CA HIS A 133 -7.95 0.01 -3.46
C HIS A 133 -7.31 -0.14 -4.84
N ALA A 134 -8.12 -0.16 -5.90
CA ALA A 134 -7.63 -0.19 -7.27
C ALA A 134 -6.93 1.13 -7.63
N ILE A 135 -7.49 2.27 -7.21
CA ILE A 135 -6.92 3.61 -7.41
C ILE A 135 -5.59 3.76 -6.64
N GLN A 136 -5.54 3.30 -5.40
CA GLN A 136 -4.35 3.32 -4.53
C GLN A 136 -3.18 2.57 -5.19
N THR A 137 -3.42 1.34 -5.65
CA THR A 137 -2.37 0.54 -6.31
C THR A 137 -1.94 1.14 -7.64
N ALA A 138 -2.83 1.84 -8.37
CA ALA A 138 -2.47 2.55 -9.59
C ALA A 138 -1.54 3.73 -9.31
N ALA A 139 -1.77 4.46 -8.21
CA ALA A 139 -0.87 5.49 -7.74
C ALA A 139 0.53 4.91 -7.44
N TYR A 140 0.60 3.80 -6.70
CA TYR A 140 1.89 3.16 -6.40
C TYR A 140 2.62 2.64 -7.64
N ALA A 141 1.91 2.08 -8.61
CA ALA A 141 2.53 1.68 -9.87
C ALA A 141 3.11 2.86 -10.65
N GLY A 142 2.57 4.07 -10.47
CA GLY A 142 3.08 5.30 -11.07
C GLY A 142 4.50 5.68 -10.60
N PHE A 143 5.01 5.11 -9.51
CA PHE A 143 6.40 5.33 -9.08
C PHE A 143 7.43 4.63 -9.97
N PHE A 144 7.01 3.62 -10.73
CA PHE A 144 7.91 2.76 -11.49
C PHE A 144 7.77 2.99 -12.99
N PRO A 145 8.87 2.86 -13.76
CA PRO A 145 8.79 2.88 -15.21
C PRO A 145 8.09 1.61 -15.72
N GLY A 146 7.25 1.78 -16.75
CA GLY A 146 6.59 0.67 -17.44
C GLY A 146 5.32 0.17 -16.76
N LEU A 147 4.77 -0.92 -17.31
CA LEU A 147 3.51 -1.48 -16.83
C LEU A 147 3.77 -2.47 -15.69
N ILE A 148 3.30 -2.13 -14.49
CA ILE A 148 3.32 -3.01 -13.31
C ILE A 148 1.94 -3.68 -13.17
N LYS A 149 1.92 -5.00 -12.99
CA LYS A 149 0.68 -5.70 -12.60
C LYS A 149 0.33 -5.32 -11.17
N ARG A 150 -0.94 -5.08 -10.89
CA ARG A 150 -1.42 -4.59 -9.59
C ARG A 150 -2.48 -5.50 -9.01
N ALA A 151 -2.52 -5.62 -7.69
CA ALA A 151 -3.63 -6.23 -6.98
C ALA A 151 -3.81 -5.66 -5.57
N THR A 152 -4.93 -6.02 -4.96
CA THR A 152 -5.09 -5.98 -3.52
C THR A 152 -5.21 -7.40 -2.99
N LEU A 153 -4.47 -7.68 -1.92
CA LEU A 153 -4.53 -8.95 -1.19
C LEU A 153 -5.34 -8.74 0.08
N PHE A 154 -6.58 -9.25 0.06
CA PHE A 154 -7.47 -9.20 1.21
C PHE A 154 -7.15 -10.37 2.13
N LEU A 155 -6.85 -10.07 3.39
CA LEU A 155 -6.59 -11.04 4.45
C LEU A 155 -7.79 -11.08 5.41
N SER A 156 -8.24 -12.27 5.75
CA SER A 156 -9.29 -12.49 6.74
C SER A 156 -8.71 -13.12 8.01
N ASP A 157 -9.39 -12.95 9.14
CA ASP A 157 -9.02 -13.52 10.45
C ASP A 157 -9.26 -15.04 10.54
N ASP A 158 -9.94 -15.62 9.55
CA ASP A 158 -10.21 -17.05 9.43
C ASP A 158 -9.22 -17.78 8.50
N GLU A 159 -8.01 -17.24 8.37
CA GLU A 159 -6.89 -17.82 7.62
C GLU A 159 -7.14 -17.91 6.10
N ARG A 160 -8.15 -17.18 5.60
CA ARG A 160 -8.45 -17.07 4.17
C ARG A 160 -7.90 -15.78 3.60
N TYR A 161 -7.50 -15.84 2.33
CA TYR A 161 -7.13 -14.67 1.56
C TYR A 161 -7.91 -14.58 0.24
N ASN A 162 -8.00 -13.38 -0.32
CA ASN A 162 -8.55 -13.14 -1.66
C ASN A 162 -7.64 -12.17 -2.41
N LEU A 163 -7.00 -12.63 -3.49
CA LEU A 163 -6.20 -11.78 -4.36
C LEU A 163 -7.05 -11.21 -5.49
N ARG A 164 -7.16 -9.87 -5.58
CA ARG A 164 -7.89 -9.20 -6.66
C ARG A 164 -6.97 -8.37 -7.53
N PHE A 165 -6.80 -8.80 -8.76
CA PHE A 165 -6.05 -8.04 -9.76
C PHE A 165 -6.81 -6.81 -10.24
N HIS A 166 -6.06 -5.74 -10.50
CA HIS A 166 -6.57 -4.46 -11.00
C HIS A 166 -5.97 -4.16 -12.37
N ASN A 167 -6.81 -3.93 -13.36
CA ASN A 167 -6.41 -3.70 -14.75
C ASN A 167 -7.18 -2.57 -15.44
N ASP A 168 -8.05 -1.86 -14.69
CA ASP A 168 -8.79 -0.74 -15.25
C ASP A 168 -7.83 0.42 -15.52
N ARG A 169 -7.90 0.97 -16.74
CA ARG A 169 -7.07 2.09 -17.17
C ARG A 169 -7.52 3.41 -16.55
N SER A 170 -8.75 3.47 -16.03
CA SER A 170 -9.29 4.65 -15.33
C SER A 170 -8.75 4.82 -13.92
N ASP A 171 -8.18 3.78 -13.30
CA ASP A 171 -7.65 3.86 -11.92
C ASP A 171 -6.61 4.99 -11.73
N TRP A 172 -5.70 5.15 -12.70
CA TRP A 172 -4.68 6.20 -12.67
C TRP A 172 -5.26 7.61 -12.89
N PRO A 173 -6.04 7.87 -13.96
CA PRO A 173 -6.78 9.13 -14.11
C PRO A 173 -7.67 9.49 -12.90
N ASP A 174 -8.33 8.50 -12.27
CA ASP A 174 -9.13 8.71 -11.06
C ASP A 174 -8.25 9.20 -9.90
N PHE A 175 -7.06 8.61 -9.69
CA PHE A 175 -6.10 9.09 -8.69
C PHE A 175 -5.64 10.52 -8.97
N ILE A 176 -5.24 10.81 -10.21
CA ILE A 176 -4.79 12.17 -10.61
C ILE A 176 -5.90 13.20 -10.40
N SER A 177 -7.16 12.83 -10.68
CA SER A 177 -8.31 13.68 -10.41
C SER A 177 -8.45 14.00 -8.92
N CYS A 178 -8.29 13.00 -8.05
CA CYS A 178 -8.29 13.19 -6.59
C CYS A 178 -7.15 14.11 -6.15
N LEU A 179 -5.92 13.87 -6.60
CA LEU A 179 -4.75 14.68 -6.26
C LEU A 179 -4.95 16.15 -6.66
N ASN A 180 -5.51 16.41 -7.83
CA ASN A 180 -5.80 17.77 -8.29
C ASN A 180 -6.85 18.47 -7.42
N VAL A 181 -7.91 17.76 -7.00
CA VAL A 181 -8.93 18.32 -6.09
C VAL A 181 -8.29 18.72 -4.76
N VAL A 182 -7.45 17.87 -4.18
CA VAL A 182 -6.78 18.15 -2.89
C VAL A 182 -5.87 19.37 -3.00
N ARG A 183 -5.09 19.49 -4.07
CA ARG A 183 -4.22 20.65 -4.32
C ARG A 183 -4.97 21.96 -4.49
N LEU A 184 -6.11 21.93 -5.19
CA LEU A 184 -6.95 23.12 -5.35
C LEU A 184 -7.52 23.59 -4.01
N ARG A 185 -7.82 22.67 -3.09
CA ARG A 185 -8.27 23.01 -1.74
C ARG A 185 -7.15 23.57 -0.86
N GLU A 186 -5.92 23.08 -1.01
CA GLU A 186 -4.75 23.60 -0.27
C GLU A 186 -4.38 25.03 -0.69
N ALA A 187 -4.64 25.40 -1.95
CA ALA A 187 -4.33 26.71 -2.50
C ALA A 187 -5.41 27.80 -2.26
N ALA A 188 -6.57 27.42 -1.73
CA ALA A 188 -7.72 28.30 -1.49
C ALA A 188 -7.72 28.85 -0.05
#